data_AF-A0A455UFM6-F1
#
_entry.id   AF-A0A455UFM6-F1
#
_cell.length_a   1.000
_cell.length_b   1.000
_cell.length_c   1.000
_cell.angle_alpha   90.00
_cell.angle_beta   90.00
_cell.angle_gamma   90.00
#
_symmetry.space_group_name_H-M   'P 1'
#
loop_
_entity.id
_entity.type
_entity.pdbx_description
1 polymer ?
#
loop_
_entity_poly.entity_id
_entity_poly.type
_entity_poly.pdbx_seq_one_letter_code
_entity_poly.pdbx_strand_id
1 'polypeptide(L)'
;MNNAFGVIYVAFGRVYLAQALFSLQTLRKFNPNLSVCIVTNVPDVEISDINVIVKYFDEPSSHSRFYKTDLYELSPFEKQYL
;
A
#
# COMPACT_ATOMS: atom_id res chain seq x y z
N MET A 1 16.88 4.22 -4.54
CA MET A 1 16.89 2.78 -4.87
C MET A 1 15.63 2.50 -5.68
N ASN A 2 15.76 2.17 -6.97
CA ASN A 2 14.64 1.64 -7.76
C ASN A 2 14.43 0.19 -7.32
N ASN A 3 13.51 -0.05 -6.38
CA ASN A 3 13.10 -1.41 -6.08
C ASN A 3 12.11 -1.87 -7.15
N ALA A 4 12.59 -2.75 -8.03
CA ALA A 4 11.79 -3.37 -9.10
C ALA A 4 10.65 -4.26 -8.56
N PHE A 5 10.64 -4.57 -7.26
CA PHE A 5 9.67 -5.47 -6.64
C PHE A 5 9.24 -4.94 -5.26
N GLY A 6 7.93 -5.03 -4.98
CA GLY A 6 7.34 -4.55 -3.73
C GLY A 6 5.89 -4.99 -3.56
N VAL A 7 5.30 -4.65 -2.42
CA VAL A 7 3.91 -5.02 -2.07
C VAL A 7 3.04 -3.77 -2.02
N ILE A 8 1.82 -3.87 -2.53
CA ILE A 8 0.81 -2.81 -2.44
C ILE A 8 -0.36 -3.29 -1.59
N TYR A 9 -0.69 -2.54 -0.55
CA TYR A 9 -1.94 -2.70 0.19
C TYR A 9 -2.93 -1.63 -0.24
N VAL A 10 -4.14 -2.03 -0.63
CA VAL A 10 -5.25 -1.11 -0.89
C VAL A 10 -6.23 -1.20 0.27
N ALA A 11 -6.28 -0.13 1.07
CA ALA A 11 -6.91 -0.12 2.38
C ALA A 11 -7.76 1.14 2.61
N PHE A 12 -8.95 1.17 2.01
CA PHE A 12 -9.89 2.30 2.11
C PHE A 12 -10.81 2.14 3.33
N GLY A 13 -10.56 2.93 4.37
CA GLY A 13 -11.28 2.90 5.64
C GLY A 13 -10.42 2.32 6.77
N ARG A 14 -10.69 2.77 8.00
CA ARG A 14 -9.88 2.48 9.18
C ARG A 14 -9.69 0.98 9.47
N VAL A 15 -10.73 0.17 9.25
CA VAL A 15 -10.68 -1.28 9.50
C VAL A 15 -9.70 -1.96 8.54
N TYR A 16 -9.76 -1.65 7.24
CA TYR A 16 -8.86 -2.21 6.25
C TYR A 16 -7.43 -1.70 6.44
N LEU A 17 -7.26 -0.44 6.86
CA LEU A 17 -5.96 0.08 7.22
C LEU A 17 -5.35 -0.69 8.40
N ALA A 18 -6.12 -0.96 9.45
CA ALA A 18 -5.65 -1.76 10.58
C ALA A 18 -5.20 -3.18 10.14
N GLN A 19 -5.95 -3.81 9.25
CA GLN A 19 -5.58 -5.11 8.67
C GLN A 19 -4.30 -5.04 7.83
N ALA A 20 -4.15 -4.00 7.00
CA ALA A 20 -2.95 -3.78 6.21
C ALA A 20 -1.71 -3.55 7.08
N LEU A 21 -1.84 -2.75 8.15
CA LEU A 21 -0.77 -2.52 9.12
C LEU A 21 -0.38 -3.81 9.87
N PHE A 22 -1.36 -4.63 10.26
CA PHE A 22 -1.10 -5.93 10.88
C PHE A 22 -0.38 -6.89 9.91
N SER A 23 -0.81 -6.90 8.64
CA SER A 23 -0.15 -7.69 7.60
C SER A 23 1.29 -7.22 7.35
N LEU A 24 1.52 -5.90 7.30
CA LEU A 24 2.84 -5.28 7.20
C LEU A 24 3.76 -5.71 8.36
N GLN A 25 3.27 -5.70 9.60
CA GLN A 25 4.05 -6.18 10.76
C GLN A 25 4.49 -7.63 10.59
N THR A 26 3.62 -8.48 10.04
CA THR A 26 3.96 -9.87 9.75
C THR A 26 4.98 -9.97 8.61
N LEU A 27 4.79 -9.23 7.52
CA LEU A 27 5.69 -9.17 6.38
C LEU A 27 7.11 -8.81 6.81
N ARG A 28 7.26 -7.83 7.72
CA ARG A 28 8.57 -7.39 8.22
C ARG A 28 9.36 -8.46 8.96
N LYS A 29 8.69 -9.46 9.54
CA LYS A 29 9.37 -10.61 10.17
C LYS A 29 10.11 -11.49 9.16
N PHE A 30 9.62 -11.54 7.92
CA PHE A 30 10.19 -12.39 6.87
C PHE A 30 10.98 -11.60 5.84
N ASN A 31 10.57 -10.36 5.55
CA ASN A 31 11.14 -9.48 4.53
C ASN A 31 11.25 -8.04 5.07
N PRO A 32 12.26 -7.74 5.91
CA PRO A 32 12.37 -6.46 6.61
C PRO A 32 12.59 -5.26 5.67
N ASN A 33 13.25 -5.47 4.53
CA ASN A 33 13.65 -4.38 3.61
C ASN A 33 12.77 -4.29 2.35
N LEU A 34 11.73 -5.12 2.22
CA LEU A 34 10.87 -5.08 1.03
C LEU A 34 10.09 -3.77 0.98
N SER A 35 10.10 -3.08 -0.16
CA SER A 35 9.31 -1.85 -0.30
C SER A 35 7.82 -2.14 -0.27
N VAL A 36 7.08 -1.28 0.44
CA VAL A 36 5.63 -1.39 0.61
C VAL A 36 4.97 -0.06 0.26
N CYS A 37 3.87 -0.12 -0.48
CA CYS A 37 2.99 1.02 -0.72
C CYS A 37 1.62 0.75 -0.07
N ILE A 38 1.12 1.69 0.73
CA ILE A 38 -0.24 1.64 1.28
C ILE A 38 -1.06 2.73 0.60
N VAL A 39 -2.12 2.33 -0.08
CA VAL A 39 -3.10 3.21 -0.71
C VAL A 39 -4.31 3.30 0.20
N THR A 40 -4.67 4.49 0.66
CA THR A 40 -5.76 4.67 1.63
C THR A 40 -6.48 6.02 1.47
N ASN A 41 -7.69 6.10 2.01
CA ASN A 41 -8.45 7.34 2.17
C ASN A 41 -8.55 7.79 3.63
N VAL A 42 -7.73 7.20 4.51
CA VAL A 42 -7.61 7.67 5.89
C VAL A 42 -6.55 8.77 5.91
N PRO A 43 -6.87 9.99 6.36
CA PRO A 43 -5.90 11.07 6.45
C PRO A 43 -4.91 10.85 7.60
N ASP A 44 -3.78 11.53 7.54
CA ASP A 44 -2.78 11.64 8.61
C ASP A 44 -2.25 10.29 9.11
N VAL A 45 -2.06 9.34 8.19
CA VAL A 45 -1.48 8.03 8.50
C VAL A 45 0.04 8.15 8.57
N GLU A 46 0.56 8.15 9.80
CA GLU A 46 1.99 8.14 10.06
C GLU A 46 2.51 6.71 10.24
N ILE A 47 3.51 6.34 9.45
CA ILE A 47 4.21 5.05 9.54
C ILE A 47 5.70 5.34 9.67
N SER A 48 6.31 4.90 10.77
CA SER A 48 7.73 5.14 11.09
C SER A 48 8.72 4.28 10.28
N ASP A 49 8.23 3.52 9.30
CA ASP A 49 9.01 2.61 8.46
C ASP A 49 9.44 3.29 7.16
N ILE A 50 10.74 3.50 7.00
CA ILE A 50 11.35 4.16 5.84
C ILE A 50 11.10 3.45 4.51
N ASN A 51 10.76 2.15 4.56
CA ASN A 51 10.47 1.34 3.36
C ASN A 51 8.98 1.33 3.01
N VAL A 52 8.16 2.16 3.69
CA VAL A 52 6.73 2.28 3.46
C VAL A 52 6.41 3.65 2.86
N ILE A 53 5.68 3.63 1.74
CA ILE A 53 5.11 4.81 1.10
C ILE A 53 3.61 4.79 1.34
N VAL A 54 3.05 5.89 1.84
CA VAL A 54 1.58 6.05 1.96
C VAL A 54 1.10 6.98 0.86
N LYS A 55 0.10 6.53 0.09
CA LYS A 55 -0.61 7.34 -0.89
C LYS A 55 -2.03 7.57 -0.39
N TYR A 56 -2.35 8.84 -0.12
CA TYR A 56 -3.69 9.27 0.25
C TYR A 56 -4.54 9.55 -1.00
N PHE A 57 -5.78 9.07 -0.99
CA PHE A 57 -6.79 9.36 -2.01
C PHE A 57 -8.07 9.81 -1.32
N ASP A 58 -8.51 11.03 -1.62
CA ASP A 58 -9.71 11.63 -1.05
C ASP A 58 -10.98 11.08 -1.71
N GLU A 59 -11.20 9.78 -1.59
CA GLU A 59 -12.35 9.10 -2.18
C GLU A 59 -13.12 8.25 -1.17
N PRO A 60 -14.47 8.17 -1.30
CA PRO A 60 -15.28 7.27 -0.48
C PRO A 60 -14.89 5.81 -0.68
N SER A 61 -14.99 5.00 0.38
CA SER A 61 -14.71 3.56 0.33
C SER A 61 -15.59 2.80 -0.67
N SER A 62 -16.76 3.33 -1.04
CA SER A 62 -17.64 2.77 -2.08
C SER A 62 -17.01 2.76 -3.48
N HIS A 63 -15.99 3.58 -3.74
CA HIS A 63 -15.24 3.59 -5.02
C HIS A 63 -14.01 2.68 -5.02
N SER A 64 -13.74 1.96 -3.92
CA SER A 64 -12.61 1.02 -3.79
C SER A 64 -12.53 -0.07 -4.88
N ARG A 65 -13.64 -0.34 -5.58
CA ARG A 65 -13.69 -1.34 -6.66
C ARG A 65 -12.92 -0.89 -7.92
N PHE A 66 -12.85 0.40 -8.20
CA PHE A 66 -12.09 0.95 -9.34
C PHE A 66 -10.58 0.90 -9.09
N TYR A 67 -10.14 1.13 -7.86
CA TYR A 67 -8.72 1.03 -7.49
C TYR A 67 -8.17 -0.40 -7.52
N LYS A 68 -9.03 -1.43 -7.40
CA LYS A 68 -8.61 -2.82 -7.57
C LYS A 68 -8.35 -3.19 -9.03
N THR A 69 -9.03 -2.53 -9.97
CA THR A 69 -8.79 -2.72 -11.41
C THR A 69 -7.58 -1.93 -11.90
N ASP A 70 -7.32 -0.75 -11.30
CA ASP A 70 -6.22 0.14 -11.70
C ASP A 70 -5.01 0.09 -10.75
N LEU A 71 -4.86 -1.00 -10.00
CA LEU A 71 -3.74 -1.25 -9.08
C LEU A 71 -2.37 -1.04 -9.75
N TYR A 72 -2.28 -1.31 -11.06
CA TYR A 72 -1.10 -1.10 -11.90
C TYR A 72 -0.72 0.37 -12.11
N GLU A 73 -1.68 1.29 -12.03
CA GLU A 73 -1.43 2.74 -12.12
C GLU A 73 -0.97 3.30 -10.77
N LEU A 74 -1.39 2.67 -9.68
CA LEU A 74 -1.04 3.08 -8.32
C LEU A 74 0.33 2.56 -7.87
N SER A 75 0.87 1.55 -8.55
CA SER A 75 2.16 0.95 -8.23
C SER A 75 3.31 1.95 -8.41
N PRO A 76 4.12 2.23 -7.36
CA PRO A 76 5.40 2.90 -7.52
C PRO A 76 6.52 1.97 -8.02
N PHE A 77 6.23 0.66 -8.21
CA PHE A 77 7.20 -0.35 -8.61
C PHE A 77 7.22 -0.56 -10.13
N GLU A 78 8.39 -0.88 -10.69
CA GLU A 78 8.56 -1.09 -12.14
C GLU A 78 7.63 -2.20 -12.65
N LYS A 79 6.97 -1.92 -13.78
CA LYS A 79 6.12 -2.88 -14.48
C LYS A 79 7.02 -3.94 -15.13
N GLN A 80 7.19 -5.09 -14.51
CA GLN A 80 7.72 -6.26 -15.22
C GLN A 80 6.59 -6.89 -16.03
N TYR A 81 6.56 -6.58 -17.33
CA TYR A 81 5.82 -7.38 -18.31
C TYR A 81 6.53 -8.73 -18.43
N LEU A 82 5.85 -9.81 -18.04
CA LEU A 82 6.26 -11.18 -18.38
C LEU A 82 5.92 -11.48 -19.85
#